data_AF-A0A7J9J2R0-F1
#
_entry.id   AF-A0A7J9J2R0-F1
#
_cell.length_a   1.000
_cell.length_b   1.000
_cell.length_c   1.000
_cell.angle_alpha   90.00
_cell.angle_beta   90.00
_cell.angle_gamma   90.00
#
_symmetry.space_group_name_H-M   'P 1'
#
loop_
_entity.id
_entity.type
_entity.pdbx_description
1 polymer ?
#
loop_
_entity_poly.entity_id
_entity_poly.type
_entity_poly.pdbx_seq_one_letter_code
_entity_poly.pdbx_strand_id
1 'polypeptide(L)'
;MRPLEATHGDLAPPYRRSSSNPYEDDPKDASTRYLPLYKAVDGGDLEATKKFLDQHPDALCSSLSTDGDTALHIAVLAGHVDIVEELVGRMSALELAVKQKYGSTALNFAAIGGVTEIAELLVEKNRKLLEIPNDHEQIPLVVAALYGHRDLVQYLYLKTPIEELDPTIKNHGAILLTACIMDEFYDIALDLVQRYPLLAIAEDTDKDTALHILAQKPSAFPSGSQLTFWQRWTYKCIHLDPQKASLIASGDIEMPHEGPPHRRSFTKRVPGFTSIYELKLTHLQARELLTCICREAPNLEDEIKLEAVLKKALFEAVKQGIVEFVTEIMKHYPEVVWFYDEKDRNIFFVATAERQEKIFSLIYKMGAKKNSLATHWDKDCNNMLHQA
;
A
#
# COMPACT_ATOMS: atom_id res chain seq x y z
N MET A 1 -87.29 -15.31 -30.81
CA MET A 1 -87.66 -15.15 -29.38
C MET A 1 -86.81 -14.02 -28.78
N ARG A 2 -87.25 -13.42 -27.67
CA ARG A 2 -86.48 -12.52 -26.76
C ARG A 2 -86.11 -13.31 -25.48
N PRO A 3 -85.36 -12.77 -24.47
CA PRO A 3 -84.59 -11.50 -24.36
C PRO A 3 -83.07 -11.81 -24.53
N LEU A 4 -82.01 -11.14 -24.01
CA LEU A 4 -81.70 -10.04 -23.06
C LEU A 4 -80.66 -9.08 -23.75
N GLU A 5 -80.21 -7.89 -23.31
CA GLU A 5 -79.98 -7.23 -21.99
C GLU A 5 -78.74 -7.82 -21.23
N ALA A 6 -77.79 -7.09 -20.61
CA ALA A 6 -77.38 -5.67 -20.51
C ALA A 6 -75.84 -5.66 -20.15
N THR A 7 -75.04 -4.60 -19.83
CA THR A 7 -75.21 -3.17 -19.48
C THR A 7 -73.85 -2.40 -19.61
N HIS A 8 -73.85 -1.06 -19.72
CA HIS A 8 -72.70 -0.10 -19.57
C HIS A 8 -71.53 -0.17 -20.59
N GLY A 9 -70.78 0.91 -20.88
CA GLY A 9 -70.94 2.33 -20.49
C GLY A 9 -69.83 3.26 -21.07
N ASP A 10 -70.21 4.46 -21.50
CA ASP A 10 -69.48 5.71 -21.79
C ASP A 10 -67.99 5.74 -22.20
N LEU A 11 -67.71 6.37 -23.36
CA LEU A 11 -66.38 6.81 -23.81
C LEU A 11 -66.26 8.35 -23.72
N ALA A 12 -65.18 8.84 -23.09
CA ALA A 12 -64.93 10.27 -22.86
C ALA A 12 -64.14 10.96 -23.99
N PRO A 13 -64.30 12.29 -24.19
CA PRO A 13 -63.58 13.08 -25.21
C PRO A 13 -62.09 13.34 -24.85
N PRO A 14 -61.25 13.77 -25.81
CA PRO A 14 -59.78 13.72 -25.67
C PRO A 14 -59.18 14.76 -24.71
N TYR A 15 -58.15 14.33 -23.98
CA TYR A 15 -57.36 15.16 -23.07
C TYR A 15 -56.60 16.28 -23.78
N ARG A 16 -56.66 17.51 -23.23
CA ARG A 16 -55.62 18.52 -23.45
C ARG A 16 -54.35 18.09 -22.70
N ARG A 17 -53.19 18.13 -23.37
CA ARG A 17 -51.89 18.10 -22.67
C ARG A 17 -51.66 19.46 -22.00
N SER A 18 -51.56 19.47 -20.67
CA SER A 18 -51.18 20.66 -19.89
C SER A 18 -50.71 20.27 -18.49
N SER A 19 -49.48 19.77 -18.38
CA SER A 19 -48.80 19.55 -17.09
C SER A 19 -47.28 19.53 -17.31
N SER A 20 -46.68 20.72 -17.41
CA SER A 20 -45.24 20.88 -17.23
C SER A 20 -44.88 20.59 -15.78
N ASN A 21 -44.10 19.54 -15.54
CA ASN A 21 -43.68 19.12 -14.20
C ASN A 21 -42.54 20.05 -13.71
N PRO A 22 -42.67 20.79 -12.58
CA PRO A 22 -41.67 21.81 -12.21
C PRO A 22 -40.33 21.28 -11.65
N TYR A 23 -40.09 19.96 -11.69
CA TYR A 23 -39.02 19.30 -10.94
C TYR A 23 -38.22 18.26 -11.76
N GLU A 24 -38.29 18.32 -13.08
CA GLU A 24 -37.32 17.66 -13.96
C GLU A 24 -36.19 18.65 -14.26
N ASP A 25 -35.25 18.76 -13.32
CA ASP A 25 -34.06 19.61 -13.42
C ASP A 25 -33.10 19.01 -14.47
N ASP A 26 -32.78 19.75 -15.53
CA ASP A 26 -31.89 19.24 -16.59
C ASP A 26 -30.47 19.12 -16.01
N PRO A 27 -29.82 17.93 -16.07
CA PRO A 27 -28.47 17.75 -15.53
C PRO A 27 -27.41 18.70 -16.12
N LYS A 28 -27.68 19.36 -17.26
CA LYS A 28 -26.84 20.45 -17.79
C LYS A 28 -26.95 21.75 -17.01
N ASP A 29 -28.12 22.07 -16.45
CA ASP A 29 -28.34 23.34 -15.76
C ASP A 29 -27.68 23.30 -14.37
N ALA A 30 -27.78 22.18 -13.64
CA ALA A 30 -27.06 21.96 -12.38
C ALA A 30 -25.53 22.09 -12.54
N SER A 31 -24.96 21.50 -13.61
CA SER A 31 -23.53 21.64 -13.94
C SER A 31 -23.14 23.09 -14.29
N THR A 32 -24.05 23.85 -14.89
CA THR A 32 -23.85 25.28 -15.19
C THR A 32 -23.97 26.15 -13.93
N ARG A 33 -24.94 25.84 -13.04
CA ARG A 33 -25.23 26.54 -11.78
C ARG A 33 -24.04 26.57 -10.83
N TYR A 34 -23.33 25.44 -10.68
CA TYR A 34 -22.21 25.33 -9.74
C TYR A 34 -20.82 25.51 -10.37
N LEU A 35 -20.72 25.75 -11.68
CA LEU A 35 -19.47 26.08 -12.37
C LEU A 35 -18.68 27.26 -11.74
N PRO A 36 -19.29 28.30 -11.13
CA PRO A 36 -18.54 29.34 -10.43
C PRO A 36 -17.84 28.82 -9.16
N LEU A 37 -18.52 27.95 -8.39
CA LEU A 37 -17.94 27.32 -7.19
C LEU A 37 -16.80 26.37 -7.56
N TYR A 38 -17.00 25.53 -8.59
CA TYR A 38 -15.94 24.68 -9.14
C TYR A 38 -14.67 25.49 -9.40
N LYS A 39 -14.79 26.61 -10.12
CA LYS A 39 -13.64 27.45 -10.51
C LYS A 39 -13.01 28.21 -9.35
N ALA A 40 -13.80 28.62 -8.36
CA ALA A 40 -13.28 29.26 -7.15
C ALA A 40 -12.45 28.25 -6.33
N VAL A 41 -12.95 27.02 -6.17
CA VAL A 41 -12.25 25.95 -5.44
C VAL A 41 -11.01 25.49 -6.19
N ASP A 42 -11.12 25.09 -7.46
CA ASP A 42 -10.02 24.63 -8.32
C ASP A 42 -8.91 25.70 -8.43
N GLY A 43 -9.29 26.97 -8.53
CA GLY A 43 -8.38 28.11 -8.64
C GLY A 43 -7.80 28.66 -7.34
N GLY A 44 -8.17 28.13 -6.16
CA GLY A 44 -7.66 28.60 -4.85
C GLY A 44 -8.23 29.94 -4.38
N ASP A 45 -9.41 30.36 -4.86
CA ASP A 45 -10.10 31.57 -4.40
C ASP A 45 -11.02 31.26 -3.20
N LEU A 46 -10.43 31.28 -2.01
CA LEU A 46 -11.11 31.06 -0.73
C LEU A 46 -12.28 32.03 -0.50
N GLU A 47 -12.13 33.30 -0.87
CA GLU A 47 -13.14 34.33 -0.60
C GLU A 47 -14.32 34.26 -1.57
N ALA A 48 -14.08 33.93 -2.85
CA ALA A 48 -15.15 33.58 -3.78
C ALA A 48 -15.85 32.28 -3.37
N THR A 49 -15.12 31.29 -2.86
CA THR A 49 -15.66 30.02 -2.36
C THR A 49 -16.59 30.24 -1.18
N LYS A 50 -16.14 30.94 -0.12
CA LYS A 50 -16.97 31.34 1.04
C LYS A 50 -18.23 32.06 0.59
N LYS A 51 -18.07 33.12 -0.21
CA LYS A 51 -19.16 33.97 -0.70
C LYS A 51 -20.20 33.19 -1.51
N PHE A 52 -19.78 32.20 -2.30
CA PHE A 52 -20.72 31.35 -3.04
C PHE A 52 -21.49 30.43 -2.10
N LEU A 53 -20.82 29.79 -1.14
CA LEU A 53 -21.44 28.90 -0.15
C LEU A 53 -22.39 29.65 0.81
N ASP A 54 -22.09 30.90 1.14
CA ASP A 54 -22.97 31.78 1.93
C ASP A 54 -24.26 32.15 1.16
N GLN A 55 -24.21 32.17 -0.18
CA GLN A 55 -25.34 32.46 -1.06
C GLN A 55 -26.10 31.19 -1.48
N HIS A 56 -25.41 30.05 -1.53
CA HIS A 56 -25.93 28.75 -1.94
C HIS A 56 -25.47 27.64 -0.98
N PRO A 57 -26.03 27.54 0.25
CA PRO A 57 -25.64 26.51 1.21
C PRO A 57 -25.89 25.07 0.72
N ASP A 58 -26.82 24.89 -0.23
CA ASP A 58 -27.08 23.62 -0.90
C ASP A 58 -25.91 23.15 -1.80
N ALA A 59 -24.99 24.05 -2.16
CA ALA A 59 -23.83 23.72 -2.95
C ALA A 59 -22.72 22.97 -2.16
N LEU A 60 -22.72 23.06 -0.82
CA LEU A 60 -21.64 22.53 0.05
C LEU A 60 -21.33 21.05 -0.22
N CYS A 61 -22.39 20.24 -0.34
CA CYS A 61 -22.30 18.79 -0.58
C CYS A 61 -22.85 18.38 -1.95
N SER A 62 -23.10 19.34 -2.86
CA SER A 62 -23.54 19.07 -4.23
C SER A 62 -22.41 18.56 -5.12
N SER A 63 -22.75 17.74 -6.12
CA SER A 63 -21.82 17.34 -7.19
C SER A 63 -21.48 18.55 -8.07
N LEU A 64 -20.19 18.86 -8.21
CA LEU A 64 -19.68 19.95 -9.03
C LEU A 64 -19.06 19.45 -10.35
N SER A 65 -18.60 18.18 -10.40
CA SER A 65 -18.04 17.54 -11.60
C SER A 65 -19.03 16.57 -12.27
N THR A 66 -18.65 16.04 -13.43
CA THR A 66 -19.32 14.90 -14.07
C THR A 66 -19.18 13.60 -13.28
N ASP A 67 -18.22 13.54 -12.36
CA ASP A 67 -17.72 12.30 -11.75
C ASP A 67 -18.18 12.18 -10.29
N GLY A 68 -18.93 13.17 -9.78
CA GLY A 68 -19.54 13.16 -8.45
C GLY A 68 -18.79 14.01 -7.40
N ASP A 69 -17.72 14.69 -7.80
CA ASP A 69 -16.87 15.43 -6.88
C ASP A 69 -17.60 16.62 -6.26
N THR A 70 -17.62 16.68 -4.93
CA THR A 70 -18.08 17.87 -4.19
C THR A 70 -16.97 18.91 -4.10
N ALA A 71 -17.27 20.11 -3.58
CA ALA A 71 -16.28 21.15 -3.29
C ALA A 71 -15.05 20.61 -2.53
N LEU A 72 -15.26 19.74 -1.55
CA LEU A 72 -14.18 19.17 -0.74
C LEU A 72 -13.27 18.24 -1.55
N HIS A 73 -13.82 17.43 -2.45
CA HIS A 73 -13.04 16.53 -3.30
C HIS A 73 -12.09 17.31 -4.23
N ILE A 74 -12.59 18.40 -4.82
CA ILE A 74 -11.79 19.27 -5.71
C ILE A 74 -10.75 20.07 -4.91
N ALA A 75 -11.10 20.59 -3.73
CA ALA A 75 -10.17 21.31 -2.85
C ALA A 75 -8.98 20.43 -2.43
N VAL A 76 -9.25 19.15 -2.12
CA VAL A 76 -8.20 18.17 -1.77
C VAL A 76 -7.35 17.79 -2.99
N LEU A 77 -7.96 17.56 -4.16
CA LEU A 77 -7.25 17.26 -5.41
C LEU A 77 -6.31 18.40 -5.83
N ALA A 78 -6.74 19.65 -5.65
CA ALA A 78 -5.96 20.83 -5.99
C ALA A 78 -4.95 21.25 -4.90
N GLY A 79 -5.04 20.69 -3.69
CA GLY A 79 -4.12 20.94 -2.58
C GLY A 79 -4.37 22.24 -1.80
N HIS A 80 -5.54 22.87 -1.93
CA HIS A 80 -5.87 24.14 -1.28
C HIS A 80 -6.31 23.93 0.17
N VAL A 81 -5.33 23.81 1.07
CA VAL A 81 -5.53 23.48 2.49
C VAL A 81 -6.48 24.45 3.20
N ASP A 82 -6.40 25.75 2.90
CA ASP A 82 -7.26 26.80 3.46
C ASP A 82 -8.74 26.67 3.04
N ILE A 83 -8.98 26.26 1.80
CA ILE A 83 -10.32 25.90 1.31
C ILE A 83 -10.81 24.60 1.94
N VAL A 84 -9.92 23.62 2.17
CA VAL A 84 -10.24 22.40 2.91
C VAL A 84 -10.61 22.71 4.36
N GLU A 85 -9.87 23.56 5.08
CA GLU A 85 -10.20 23.99 6.44
C GLU A 85 -11.59 24.64 6.52
N GLU A 86 -11.91 25.56 5.60
CA GLU A 86 -13.22 26.23 5.54
C GLU A 86 -14.37 25.24 5.25
N LEU A 87 -14.19 24.34 4.27
CA LEU A 87 -15.18 23.33 3.90
C LEU A 87 -15.39 22.29 5.01
N VAL A 88 -14.29 21.75 5.55
CA VAL A 88 -14.31 20.83 6.70
C VAL A 88 -14.93 21.52 7.91
N GLY A 89 -14.63 22.80 8.15
CA GLY A 89 -15.23 23.63 9.19
C GLY A 89 -16.76 23.68 9.08
N ARG A 90 -17.30 23.92 7.88
CA ARG A 90 -18.74 23.98 7.60
C ARG A 90 -19.46 22.62 7.65
N MET A 91 -18.81 21.54 7.19
CA MET A 91 -19.43 20.21 7.07
C MET A 91 -19.58 19.48 8.41
N SER A 92 -20.63 18.66 8.54
CA SER A 92 -20.76 17.65 9.59
C SER A 92 -19.95 16.39 9.25
N ALA A 93 -19.70 15.53 10.24
CA ALA A 93 -18.97 14.27 10.05
C ALA A 93 -19.61 13.34 9.00
N LEU A 94 -20.94 13.38 8.85
CA LEU A 94 -21.68 12.61 7.83
C LEU A 94 -21.43 13.14 6.41
N GLU A 95 -21.26 14.44 6.26
CA GLU A 95 -21.02 15.10 4.96
C GLU A 95 -19.57 14.90 4.48
N LEU A 96 -18.60 14.82 5.40
CA LEU A 96 -17.23 14.41 5.07
C LEU A 96 -17.14 12.97 4.52
N ALA A 97 -18.13 12.13 4.81
CA ALA A 97 -18.19 10.74 4.35
C ALA A 97 -18.89 10.57 2.99
N VAL A 98 -19.28 11.66 2.33
CA VAL A 98 -19.79 11.63 0.94
C VAL A 98 -18.70 11.06 0.01
N LYS A 99 -19.13 10.19 -0.91
CA LYS A 99 -18.31 9.58 -1.96
C LYS A 99 -18.64 10.20 -3.31
N GLN A 100 -17.65 10.36 -4.18
CA GLN A 100 -17.89 10.54 -5.63
C GLN A 100 -18.26 9.19 -6.31
N LYS A 101 -18.55 9.18 -7.62
CA LYS A 101 -19.18 8.03 -8.32
C LYS A 101 -18.35 6.75 -8.40
N TYR A 102 -17.04 6.85 -8.19
CA TYR A 102 -16.07 5.74 -8.06
C TYR A 102 -15.74 5.41 -6.60
N GLY A 103 -16.64 5.79 -5.68
CA GLY A 103 -16.62 5.35 -4.29
C GLY A 103 -15.59 6.02 -3.37
N SER A 104 -14.67 6.83 -3.89
CA SER A 104 -13.67 7.52 -3.07
C SER A 104 -14.29 8.68 -2.28
N THR A 105 -13.87 8.81 -1.02
CA THR A 105 -14.10 10.01 -0.18
C THR A 105 -12.94 11.01 -0.34
N ALA A 106 -13.09 12.23 0.19
CA ALA A 106 -12.01 13.21 0.22
C ALA A 106 -10.71 12.69 0.87
N LEU A 107 -10.81 11.83 1.91
CA LEU A 107 -9.63 11.22 2.54
C LEU A 107 -8.92 10.21 1.60
N ASN A 108 -9.63 9.55 0.69
CA ASN A 108 -9.01 8.71 -0.34
C ASN A 108 -8.24 9.56 -1.36
N PHE A 109 -8.70 10.78 -1.70
CA PHE A 109 -7.93 11.70 -2.53
C PHE A 109 -6.70 12.29 -1.82
N ALA A 110 -6.81 12.59 -0.52
CA ALA A 110 -5.65 12.95 0.29
C ALA A 110 -4.62 11.81 0.33
N ALA A 111 -5.07 10.55 0.38
CA ALA A 111 -4.23 9.36 0.27
C ALA A 111 -3.58 9.17 -1.10
N ILE A 112 -4.23 9.54 -2.21
CA ILE A 112 -3.62 9.55 -3.55
C ILE A 112 -2.58 10.68 -3.67
N GLY A 113 -2.87 11.86 -3.14
CA GLY A 113 -2.02 13.05 -3.22
C GLY A 113 -0.88 13.11 -2.19
N GLY A 114 -0.91 12.29 -1.15
CA GLY A 114 0.09 12.29 -0.07
C GLY A 114 -0.02 13.44 0.92
N VAL A 115 -1.15 14.15 0.96
CA VAL A 115 -1.27 15.42 1.71
C VAL A 115 -1.66 15.16 3.16
N THR A 116 -0.65 14.91 4.01
CA THR A 116 -0.84 14.54 5.42
C THR A 116 -1.64 15.58 6.23
N GLU A 117 -1.40 16.87 6.00
CA GLU A 117 -2.11 17.98 6.67
C GLU A 117 -3.63 17.94 6.41
N ILE A 118 -4.03 17.68 5.17
CA ILE A 118 -5.44 17.47 4.79
C ILE A 118 -6.01 16.19 5.43
N ALA A 119 -5.23 15.11 5.43
CA ALA A 119 -5.66 13.85 6.05
C ALA A 119 -5.86 14.00 7.57
N GLU A 120 -5.01 14.79 8.24
CA GLU A 120 -5.13 15.14 9.65
C GLU A 120 -6.43 15.89 9.95
N LEU A 121 -6.70 16.98 9.22
CA LEU A 121 -7.95 17.76 9.35
C LEU A 121 -9.21 16.91 9.16
N LEU A 122 -9.20 16.03 8.15
CA LEU A 122 -10.33 15.14 7.85
C LEU A 122 -10.54 14.08 8.94
N VAL A 123 -9.47 13.43 9.40
CA VAL A 123 -9.53 12.33 10.39
C VAL A 123 -9.82 12.86 11.80
N GLU A 124 -9.38 14.07 12.15
CA GLU A 124 -9.76 14.72 13.41
C GLU A 124 -11.27 14.96 13.47
N LYS A 125 -11.87 15.53 12.41
CA LYS A 125 -13.31 15.82 12.40
C LYS A 125 -14.19 14.59 12.16
N ASN A 126 -13.71 13.58 11.44
CA ASN A 126 -14.38 12.28 11.35
C ASN A 126 -13.40 11.10 11.21
N ARG A 127 -13.10 10.43 12.32
CA ARG A 127 -12.28 9.20 12.33
C ARG A 127 -12.84 8.07 11.46
N LYS A 128 -14.15 7.97 11.24
CA LYS A 128 -14.74 6.87 10.45
C LYS A 128 -14.32 6.88 8.98
N LEU A 129 -13.77 8.00 8.48
CA LEU A 129 -13.22 8.06 7.12
C LEU A 129 -12.10 7.03 6.88
N LEU A 130 -11.39 6.62 7.95
CA LEU A 130 -10.36 5.58 7.92
C LEU A 130 -10.91 4.19 7.53
N GLU A 131 -12.18 3.93 7.85
CA GLU A 131 -12.88 2.65 7.65
C GLU A 131 -13.67 2.60 6.32
N ILE A 132 -13.71 3.70 5.54
CA ILE A 132 -14.51 3.80 4.33
C ILE A 132 -13.66 3.47 3.09
N PRO A 133 -13.86 2.30 2.46
CA PRO A 133 -13.12 1.93 1.27
C PRO A 133 -13.62 2.67 0.02
N ASN A 134 -12.76 2.78 -1.00
CA ASN A 134 -13.14 3.12 -2.38
C ASN A 134 -13.87 1.94 -3.08
N ASP A 135 -14.23 2.09 -4.37
CA ASP A 135 -14.89 1.00 -5.13
C ASP A 135 -13.94 -0.14 -5.56
N HIS A 136 -12.64 -0.03 -5.28
CA HIS A 136 -11.67 -1.13 -5.34
C HIS A 136 -11.54 -1.85 -3.98
N GLU A 137 -12.49 -1.61 -3.07
CA GLU A 137 -12.52 -2.08 -1.68
C GLU A 137 -11.35 -1.58 -0.80
N GLN A 138 -10.50 -0.65 -1.25
CA GLN A 138 -9.32 -0.19 -0.52
C GLN A 138 -9.65 0.96 0.45
N ILE A 139 -9.25 0.82 1.73
CA ILE A 139 -9.27 1.92 2.71
C ILE A 139 -8.13 2.94 2.46
N PRO A 140 -8.23 4.20 2.94
CA PRO A 140 -7.23 5.24 2.68
C PRO A 140 -5.79 4.88 3.07
N LEU A 141 -5.58 4.05 4.10
CA LEU A 141 -4.25 3.56 4.50
C LEU A 141 -3.62 2.68 3.40
N VAL A 142 -4.40 1.79 2.79
CA VAL A 142 -3.95 0.94 1.68
C VAL A 142 -3.67 1.80 0.45
N VAL A 143 -4.51 2.80 0.17
CA VAL A 143 -4.29 3.75 -0.93
C VAL A 143 -3.00 4.55 -0.73
N ALA A 144 -2.77 5.13 0.45
CA ALA A 144 -1.54 5.88 0.74
C ALA A 144 -0.27 5.02 0.61
N ALA A 145 -0.36 3.73 0.96
CA ALA A 145 0.74 2.78 0.81
C ALA A 145 1.01 2.41 -0.65
N LEU A 146 -0.03 2.18 -1.47
CA LEU A 146 0.10 1.89 -2.90
C LEU A 146 0.67 3.05 -3.73
N TYR A 147 0.66 4.27 -3.19
CA TYR A 147 1.25 5.47 -3.79
C TYR A 147 2.56 5.92 -3.11
N GLY A 148 3.13 5.13 -2.17
CA GLY A 148 4.44 5.41 -1.58
C GLY A 148 4.51 6.63 -0.65
N HIS A 149 3.38 7.08 -0.07
CA HIS A 149 3.33 8.32 0.73
C HIS A 149 3.70 8.10 2.19
N ARG A 150 4.98 7.79 2.45
CA ARG A 150 5.51 7.31 3.74
C ARG A 150 4.94 8.01 4.99
N ASP A 151 4.99 9.34 5.04
CA ASP A 151 4.60 10.11 6.24
C ASP A 151 3.08 10.00 6.50
N LEU A 152 2.27 9.98 5.43
CA LEU A 152 0.83 9.75 5.50
C LEU A 152 0.49 8.28 5.82
N VAL A 153 1.26 7.32 5.31
CA VAL A 153 1.13 5.90 5.70
C VAL A 153 1.40 5.75 7.20
N GLN A 154 2.46 6.38 7.73
CA GLN A 154 2.75 6.35 9.16
C GLN A 154 1.63 7.00 10.00
N TYR A 155 1.10 8.15 9.55
CA TYR A 155 -0.05 8.77 10.21
C TYR A 155 -1.28 7.86 10.23
N LEU A 156 -1.71 7.36 9.06
CA LEU A 156 -2.92 6.54 8.94
C LEU A 156 -2.75 5.19 9.68
N TYR A 157 -1.57 4.56 9.63
CA TYR A 157 -1.28 3.32 10.35
C TYR A 157 -1.45 3.45 11.87
N LEU A 158 -1.14 4.62 12.43
CA LEU A 158 -1.34 4.94 13.85
C LEU A 158 -2.79 5.36 14.21
N LYS A 159 -3.70 5.47 13.23
CA LYS A 159 -5.08 5.95 13.43
C LYS A 159 -6.14 4.94 13.02
N THR A 160 -5.91 4.15 11.97
CA THR A 160 -6.83 3.12 11.45
C THR A 160 -7.10 2.05 12.53
N PRO A 161 -8.37 1.63 12.72
CA PRO A 161 -8.68 0.49 13.60
C PRO A 161 -7.90 -0.75 13.18
N ILE A 162 -7.30 -1.44 14.15
CA ILE A 162 -6.36 -2.53 13.86
C ILE A 162 -7.06 -3.72 13.18
N GLU A 163 -8.36 -3.88 13.49
CA GLU A 163 -9.28 -4.88 12.95
C GLU A 163 -9.47 -4.80 11.43
N GLU A 164 -9.29 -3.62 10.83
CA GLU A 164 -9.34 -3.45 9.37
C GLU A 164 -8.12 -4.06 8.65
N LEU A 165 -7.05 -4.38 9.39
CA LEU A 165 -5.83 -5.02 8.87
C LEU A 165 -5.80 -6.55 9.08
N ASP A 166 -6.87 -7.13 9.63
CA ASP A 166 -6.95 -8.59 9.87
C ASP A 166 -7.11 -9.37 8.55
N PRO A 167 -6.13 -10.22 8.17
CA PRO A 167 -6.16 -10.96 6.91
C PRO A 167 -7.25 -12.05 6.82
N THR A 168 -7.95 -12.36 7.92
CA THR A 168 -9.11 -13.26 7.90
C THR A 168 -10.40 -12.56 7.49
N ILE A 169 -10.43 -11.22 7.54
CA ILE A 169 -11.61 -10.39 7.24
C ILE A 169 -11.47 -9.70 5.89
N LYS A 170 -10.33 -9.05 5.63
CA LYS A 170 -10.04 -8.31 4.38
C LYS A 170 -8.57 -8.43 3.99
N ASN A 171 -8.26 -8.39 2.69
CA ASN A 171 -6.88 -8.45 2.21
C ASN A 171 -6.07 -7.16 2.46
N HIS A 172 -6.61 -6.17 3.18
CA HIS A 172 -5.96 -4.87 3.43
C HIS A 172 -4.60 -5.02 4.11
N GLY A 173 -4.48 -5.87 5.14
CA GLY A 173 -3.21 -6.13 5.80
C GLY A 173 -2.16 -6.76 4.87
N ALA A 174 -2.59 -7.59 3.91
CA ALA A 174 -1.69 -8.22 2.94
C ALA A 174 -1.19 -7.20 1.89
N ILE A 175 -2.10 -6.42 1.32
CA ILE A 175 -1.77 -5.36 0.33
C ILE A 175 -0.91 -4.27 0.98
N LEU A 176 -1.22 -3.86 2.22
CA LEU A 176 -0.42 -2.91 2.99
C LEU A 176 0.99 -3.46 3.24
N LEU A 177 1.12 -4.75 3.54
CA LEU A 177 2.42 -5.38 3.75
C LEU A 177 3.25 -5.46 2.45
N THR A 178 2.66 -5.87 1.32
CA THR A 178 3.39 -5.95 0.05
C THR A 178 3.74 -4.56 -0.50
N ALA A 179 2.86 -3.57 -0.37
CA ALA A 179 3.15 -2.16 -0.69
C ALA A 179 4.28 -1.58 0.20
N CYS A 180 4.21 -1.73 1.53
CA CYS A 180 5.28 -1.28 2.44
C CYS A 180 6.63 -1.96 2.16
N ILE A 181 6.65 -3.21 1.67
CA ILE A 181 7.90 -3.88 1.25
C ILE A 181 8.40 -3.32 -0.08
N MET A 182 7.49 -2.93 -1.00
CA MET A 182 7.80 -2.36 -2.30
C MET A 182 8.46 -0.97 -2.17
N ASP A 183 7.91 -0.09 -1.33
CA ASP A 183 8.43 1.27 -1.08
C ASP A 183 9.42 1.39 0.10
N GLU A 184 9.93 0.25 0.58
CA GLU A 184 11.00 0.14 1.58
C GLU A 184 10.62 0.67 2.98
N PHE A 185 9.33 0.65 3.33
CA PHE A 185 8.77 0.96 4.65
C PHE A 185 8.88 -0.23 5.62
N TYR A 186 10.10 -0.77 5.73
CA TYR A 186 10.38 -2.02 6.43
C TYR A 186 10.09 -1.99 7.93
N ASP A 187 10.08 -0.81 8.56
CA ASP A 187 9.65 -0.61 9.94
C ASP A 187 8.14 -0.77 10.13
N ILE A 188 7.32 -0.23 9.21
CA ILE A 188 5.86 -0.40 9.23
C ILE A 188 5.49 -1.85 8.90
N ALA A 189 6.15 -2.45 7.91
CA ALA A 189 5.99 -3.86 7.56
C ALA A 189 6.38 -4.80 8.72
N LEU A 190 7.43 -4.48 9.49
CA LEU A 190 7.89 -5.28 10.62
C LEU A 190 6.89 -5.26 11.79
N ASP A 191 6.42 -4.08 12.20
CA ASP A 191 5.41 -3.95 13.26
C ASP A 191 4.08 -4.62 12.85
N LEU A 192 3.68 -4.49 11.57
CA LEU A 192 2.50 -5.15 11.03
C LEU A 192 2.57 -6.69 11.09
N VAL A 193 3.70 -7.30 10.71
CA VAL A 193 3.91 -8.77 10.83
C VAL A 193 4.04 -9.19 12.30
N GLN A 194 4.60 -8.36 13.17
CA GLN A 194 4.68 -8.65 14.62
C GLN A 194 3.30 -8.62 15.30
N ARG A 195 2.37 -7.78 14.83
CA ARG A 195 0.97 -7.73 15.32
C ARG A 195 0.11 -8.83 14.71
N TYR A 196 0.30 -9.14 13.43
CA TYR A 196 -0.43 -10.21 12.73
C TYR A 196 0.54 -11.22 12.09
N PRO A 197 1.02 -12.22 12.85
CA PRO A 197 1.82 -13.33 12.33
C PRO A 197 1.23 -14.04 11.10
N LEU A 198 -0.11 -14.08 10.99
CA LEU A 198 -0.83 -14.62 9.83
C LEU A 198 -0.42 -13.95 8.50
N LEU A 199 -0.01 -12.67 8.52
CA LEU A 199 0.41 -11.94 7.32
C LEU A 199 1.70 -12.47 6.69
N ALA A 200 2.47 -13.30 7.41
CA ALA A 200 3.72 -13.89 6.91
C ALA A 200 3.54 -14.73 5.62
N ILE A 201 2.36 -15.34 5.42
CA ILE A 201 1.99 -16.10 4.20
C ILE A 201 0.71 -15.58 3.51
N ALA A 202 0.19 -14.42 3.94
CA ALA A 202 -0.98 -13.84 3.33
C ALA A 202 -0.69 -13.43 1.88
N GLU A 203 -1.68 -13.62 1.01
CA GLU A 203 -1.62 -13.22 -0.39
C GLU A 203 -2.34 -11.89 -0.57
N ASP A 204 -1.76 -11.00 -1.37
CA ASP A 204 -2.44 -9.82 -1.88
C ASP A 204 -3.37 -10.16 -3.08
N THR A 205 -3.83 -9.13 -3.78
CA THR A 205 -4.67 -9.24 -4.98
C THR A 205 -4.02 -10.02 -6.11
N ASP A 206 -2.69 -9.95 -6.23
CA ASP A 206 -1.91 -10.43 -7.37
C ASP A 206 -1.21 -11.77 -7.08
N LYS A 207 -1.52 -12.36 -5.91
CA LYS A 207 -0.96 -13.64 -5.42
C LYS A 207 0.54 -13.60 -5.14
N ASP A 208 1.03 -12.41 -4.80
CA ASP A 208 2.31 -12.26 -4.12
C ASP A 208 2.12 -12.18 -2.61
N THR A 209 3.23 -12.39 -1.89
CA THR A 209 3.30 -12.40 -0.43
C THR A 209 4.55 -11.61 -0.03
N ALA A 210 4.70 -11.30 1.26
CA ALA A 210 5.88 -10.60 1.77
C ALA A 210 7.22 -11.24 1.33
N LEU A 211 7.30 -12.58 1.28
CA LEU A 211 8.48 -13.30 0.78
C LEU A 211 8.72 -13.11 -0.71
N HIS A 212 7.65 -13.07 -1.53
CA HIS A 212 7.77 -12.87 -2.98
C HIS A 212 8.29 -11.47 -3.33
N ILE A 213 7.80 -10.42 -2.66
CA ILE A 213 8.26 -9.04 -2.93
C ILE A 213 9.68 -8.82 -2.39
N LEU A 214 10.03 -9.36 -1.21
CA LEU A 214 11.40 -9.33 -0.69
C LEU A 214 12.39 -10.06 -1.62
N ALA A 215 12.00 -11.18 -2.20
CA ALA A 215 12.81 -11.91 -3.18
C ALA A 215 13.04 -11.14 -4.50
N GLN A 216 12.17 -10.19 -4.84
CA GLN A 216 12.28 -9.32 -6.02
C GLN A 216 13.07 -8.02 -5.76
N LYS A 217 13.48 -7.72 -4.52
CA LYS A 217 14.17 -6.46 -4.16
C LYS A 217 15.64 -6.65 -3.75
N PRO A 218 16.59 -6.82 -4.71
CA PRO A 218 18.01 -6.85 -4.41
C PRO A 218 18.57 -5.52 -3.87
N SER A 219 17.84 -4.41 -3.98
CA SER A 219 18.17 -3.12 -3.33
C SER A 219 18.18 -3.24 -1.80
N ALA A 220 17.29 -4.05 -1.24
CA ALA A 220 17.06 -4.17 0.20
C ALA A 220 18.15 -4.97 0.94
N PHE A 221 19.12 -5.56 0.22
CA PHE A 221 20.10 -6.49 0.80
C PHE A 221 21.55 -6.16 0.38
N PRO A 222 22.56 -6.36 1.27
CA PRO A 222 23.96 -6.05 0.99
C PRO A 222 24.61 -6.83 -0.18
N SER A 223 24.03 -7.96 -0.62
CA SER A 223 24.56 -8.72 -1.76
C SER A 223 24.23 -8.10 -3.12
N GLY A 224 23.07 -7.42 -3.25
CA GLY A 224 22.59 -6.79 -4.47
C GLY A 224 22.92 -5.30 -4.61
N SER A 225 23.12 -4.58 -3.51
CA SER A 225 23.47 -3.16 -3.53
C SER A 225 24.93 -2.91 -3.97
N GLN A 226 25.09 -2.20 -5.10
CA GLN A 226 26.38 -1.97 -5.78
C GLN A 226 27.24 -0.88 -5.14
N LEU A 227 27.73 -1.14 -3.92
CA LEU A 227 28.64 -0.22 -3.22
C LEU A 227 30.03 -0.16 -3.87
N THR A 228 30.56 1.03 -4.10
CA THR A 228 31.98 1.27 -4.46
C THR A 228 32.93 1.02 -3.30
N PHE A 229 34.25 0.98 -3.55
CA PHE A 229 35.27 0.71 -2.52
C PHE A 229 35.13 1.57 -1.26
N TRP A 230 35.03 2.89 -1.40
CA TRP A 230 34.90 3.82 -0.28
C TRP A 230 33.55 3.67 0.44
N GLN A 231 32.47 3.41 -0.30
CA GLN A 231 31.15 3.17 0.29
C GLN A 231 31.11 1.85 1.08
N ARG A 232 31.80 0.79 0.63
CA ARG A 232 31.97 -0.46 1.40
C ARG A 232 32.75 -0.23 2.70
N TRP A 233 33.72 0.70 2.69
CA TRP A 233 34.48 1.04 3.89
C TRP A 233 33.62 1.82 4.90
N THR A 234 32.94 2.89 4.49
CA THR A 234 32.04 3.65 5.39
C THR A 234 30.88 2.80 5.89
N TYR A 235 30.28 1.97 5.03
CA TYR A 235 29.22 1.02 5.42
C TYR A 235 29.68 0.07 6.53
N LYS A 236 30.94 -0.40 6.51
CA LYS A 236 31.50 -1.22 7.59
C LYS A 236 31.71 -0.43 8.88
N CYS A 237 32.14 0.82 8.80
CA CYS A 237 32.42 1.68 9.96
C CYS A 237 31.19 2.30 10.63
N ILE A 238 30.03 2.35 9.96
CA ILE A 238 28.77 2.81 10.57
C ILE A 238 28.24 1.71 11.51
N HIS A 239 28.20 1.98 12.81
CA HIS A 239 27.55 1.12 13.80
C HIS A 239 26.14 1.65 14.09
N LEU A 240 25.12 0.84 13.78
CA LEU A 240 23.72 1.11 14.11
C LEU A 240 23.32 0.28 15.34
N ASP A 241 22.50 0.87 16.19
CA ASP A 241 21.84 0.22 17.32
C ASP A 241 20.49 -0.33 16.85
N PRO A 242 20.27 -1.67 16.79
CA PRO A 242 19.02 -2.25 16.27
C PRO A 242 17.78 -1.75 17.02
N GLN A 243 17.88 -1.48 18.32
CA GLN A 243 16.74 -1.05 19.14
C GLN A 243 16.24 0.37 18.81
N LYS A 244 16.95 1.10 17.94
CA LYS A 244 16.55 2.42 17.42
C LYS A 244 16.16 2.39 15.94
N ALA A 245 16.14 1.21 15.32
CA ALA A 245 15.74 1.00 13.93
C ALA A 245 14.26 0.59 13.79
N SER A 246 13.65 0.06 14.86
CA SER A 246 12.30 -0.52 14.88
C SER A 246 11.22 0.40 15.45
N LEU A 247 11.58 1.59 15.92
CA LEU A 247 10.64 2.52 16.55
C LEU A 247 9.84 3.31 15.51
N ILE A 248 8.71 2.74 15.07
CA ILE A 248 7.53 3.58 14.82
C ILE A 248 7.27 4.33 16.13
N ALA A 249 7.25 5.66 16.08
CA ALA A 249 7.19 6.48 17.30
C ALA A 249 5.91 6.16 18.09
N SER A 250 6.07 5.48 19.24
CA SER A 250 4.99 5.18 20.17
C SER A 250 4.37 6.50 20.63
N GLY A 251 3.13 6.75 20.22
CA GLY A 251 2.62 8.11 20.09
C GLY A 251 2.28 8.82 21.40
N ASP A 252 3.00 9.90 21.67
CA ASP A 252 2.54 11.02 22.50
C ASP A 252 1.95 12.10 21.57
N ILE A 253 0.64 12.07 21.32
CA ILE A 253 -0.07 13.04 20.45
C ILE A 253 -0.66 14.20 21.28
N GLU A 254 -0.11 14.45 22.48
CA GLU A 254 -0.53 15.52 23.41
C GLU A 254 0.57 16.58 23.61
N MET A 255 1.23 17.01 22.53
CA MET A 255 2.19 18.13 22.54
C MET A 255 1.88 19.14 21.41
N PRO A 256 0.98 20.10 21.63
CA PRO A 256 0.78 21.19 20.68
C PRO A 256 2.00 22.13 20.68
N HIS A 257 2.52 22.43 19.48
CA HIS A 257 3.60 23.37 19.21
C HIS A 257 5.01 23.02 19.75
N GLU A 258 5.53 21.84 19.43
CA GLU A 258 6.96 21.75 19.07
C GLU A 258 7.16 20.81 17.87
N GLY A 259 7.99 21.23 16.91
CA GLY A 259 8.25 20.46 15.68
C GLY A 259 9.06 19.19 15.94
N PRO A 260 9.18 18.28 14.94
CA PRO A 260 9.78 16.96 15.14
C PRO A 260 11.16 17.05 15.82
N PRO A 261 11.40 16.25 16.88
CA PRO A 261 12.46 16.48 17.85
C PRO A 261 13.82 16.59 17.16
N HIS A 262 14.48 17.72 17.38
CA HIS A 262 15.69 18.11 16.65
C HIS A 262 16.76 17.01 16.64
N ARG A 263 16.97 16.35 15.49
CA ARG A 263 18.17 15.56 15.18
C ARG A 263 19.43 16.45 15.27
N ARG A 264 19.98 16.63 16.47
CA ARG A 264 21.22 17.39 16.74
C ARG A 264 22.20 16.54 17.55
N SER A 265 23.44 16.49 17.06
CA SER A 265 24.51 15.54 17.46
C SER A 265 24.17 14.07 17.13
N PHE A 266 24.87 13.35 16.26
CA PHE A 266 26.21 13.55 15.68
C PHE A 266 26.28 13.25 14.16
N THR A 267 25.89 14.19 13.30
CA THR A 267 26.38 14.25 11.90
C THR A 267 26.50 15.70 11.42
N LYS A 268 27.73 16.21 11.28
CA LYS A 268 27.96 17.35 10.37
C LYS A 268 27.81 16.83 8.95
N ARG A 269 26.93 17.44 8.15
CA ARG A 269 26.55 16.97 6.81
C ARG A 269 27.77 16.78 5.90
N VAL A 270 28.10 15.52 5.62
CA VAL A 270 28.91 15.11 4.47
C VAL A 270 27.97 14.39 3.51
N PRO A 271 27.65 14.98 2.33
CA PRO A 271 26.84 14.33 1.32
C PRO A 271 27.41 12.94 0.99
N GLY A 272 26.53 11.94 0.94
CA GLY A 272 26.92 10.53 0.78
C GLY A 272 27.15 9.76 2.09
N PHE A 273 27.48 10.41 3.22
CA PHE A 273 27.59 9.67 4.50
C PHE A 273 26.19 9.35 5.08
N THR A 274 25.24 10.28 4.93
CA THR A 274 23.84 10.09 5.34
C THR A 274 23.17 8.97 4.54
N SER A 275 23.30 8.94 3.21
CA SER A 275 22.66 7.92 2.38
C SER A 275 23.23 6.51 2.58
N ILE A 276 24.50 6.37 3.01
CA ILE A 276 25.07 5.07 3.36
C ILE A 276 24.63 4.62 4.77
N TYR A 277 24.34 5.58 5.67
CA TYR A 277 23.67 5.30 6.95
C TYR A 277 22.23 4.82 6.69
N GLU A 278 21.49 5.53 5.84
CA GLU A 278 20.09 5.22 5.49
C GLU A 278 19.99 3.87 4.78
N LEU A 279 20.80 3.61 3.75
CA LEU A 279 20.86 2.30 3.10
C LEU A 279 21.24 1.17 4.08
N LYS A 280 22.10 1.43 5.07
CA LYS A 280 22.43 0.44 6.10
C LYS A 280 21.29 0.19 7.08
N LEU A 281 20.48 1.21 7.37
CA LEU A 281 19.25 1.07 8.15
C LEU A 281 18.24 0.20 7.39
N THR A 282 17.99 0.51 6.11
CA THR A 282 17.15 -0.29 5.20
C THR A 282 17.56 -1.75 5.18
N HIS A 283 18.86 -2.05 4.98
CA HIS A 283 19.38 -3.42 4.98
C HIS A 283 19.20 -4.17 6.32
N LEU A 284 19.18 -3.47 7.45
CA LEU A 284 18.92 -4.10 8.75
C LEU A 284 17.43 -4.40 8.91
N GLN A 285 16.56 -3.42 8.62
CA GLN A 285 15.11 -3.55 8.75
C GLN A 285 14.55 -4.61 7.80
N ALA A 286 14.95 -4.61 6.52
CA ALA A 286 14.51 -5.61 5.53
C ALA A 286 14.90 -7.05 5.93
N ARG A 287 16.09 -7.22 6.51
CA ARG A 287 16.57 -8.52 7.00
C ARG A 287 15.87 -8.92 8.31
N GLU A 288 15.57 -7.98 9.19
CA GLU A 288 14.82 -8.24 10.43
C GLU A 288 13.37 -8.63 10.13
N LEU A 289 12.73 -7.96 9.17
CA LEU A 289 11.44 -8.34 8.59
C LEU A 289 11.48 -9.75 7.99
N LEU A 290 12.48 -10.06 7.16
CA LEU A 290 12.65 -11.42 6.62
C LEU A 290 12.78 -12.46 7.74
N THR A 291 13.65 -12.23 8.73
CA THR A 291 13.82 -13.11 9.89
C THR A 291 12.51 -13.28 10.67
N CYS A 292 11.70 -12.23 10.79
CA CYS A 292 10.39 -12.28 11.43
C CYS A 292 9.41 -13.17 10.62
N ILE A 293 9.29 -12.94 9.32
CA ILE A 293 8.42 -13.71 8.42
C ILE A 293 8.80 -15.20 8.44
N CYS A 294 10.09 -15.54 8.34
CA CYS A 294 10.57 -16.93 8.40
C CYS A 294 10.37 -17.61 9.77
N ARG A 295 10.17 -16.84 10.84
CA ARG A 295 9.89 -17.36 12.19
C ARG A 295 8.39 -17.59 12.41
N GLU A 296 7.54 -16.73 11.87
CA GLU A 296 6.09 -16.82 12.05
C GLU A 296 5.40 -17.76 11.05
N ALA A 297 5.86 -17.80 9.79
CA ALA A 297 5.24 -18.57 8.73
C ALA A 297 5.05 -20.10 8.99
N PRO A 298 5.90 -20.81 9.77
CA PRO A 298 5.68 -22.22 10.11
C PRO A 298 4.52 -22.46 11.09
N ASN A 299 4.03 -21.43 11.80
CA ASN A 299 3.00 -21.55 12.83
C ASN A 299 1.57 -21.56 12.24
N LEU A 300 1.46 -21.72 10.92
CA LEU A 300 0.26 -21.46 10.12
C LEU A 300 -0.11 -22.75 9.38
N GLU A 301 -1.38 -23.18 9.47
CA GLU A 301 -1.81 -24.58 9.28
C GLU A 301 -1.77 -25.13 7.82
N ASP A 302 -1.06 -24.48 6.90
CA ASP A 302 -0.98 -24.85 5.48
C ASP A 302 0.48 -25.04 5.02
N GLU A 303 1.04 -26.21 5.37
CA GLU A 303 2.40 -26.62 4.96
C GLU A 303 2.58 -26.64 3.43
N ILE A 304 1.53 -26.98 2.68
CA ILE A 304 1.58 -27.11 1.21
C ILE A 304 1.71 -25.73 0.56
N LYS A 305 0.92 -24.75 1.01
CA LYS A 305 1.07 -23.36 0.59
C LYS A 305 2.41 -22.79 1.04
N LEU A 306 2.88 -23.12 2.24
CA LEU A 306 4.20 -22.68 2.72
C LEU A 306 5.32 -23.22 1.82
N GLU A 307 5.30 -24.50 1.43
CA GLU A 307 6.27 -25.07 0.47
C GLU A 307 6.23 -24.30 -0.87
N ALA A 308 5.04 -24.04 -1.41
CA ALA A 308 4.88 -23.33 -2.68
C ALA A 308 5.41 -21.88 -2.63
N VAL A 309 5.10 -21.14 -1.56
CA VAL A 309 5.58 -19.77 -1.33
C VAL A 309 7.10 -19.74 -1.15
N LEU A 310 7.65 -20.61 -0.29
CA LEU A 310 9.10 -20.73 -0.08
C LEU A 310 9.80 -21.09 -1.39
N LYS A 311 9.24 -22.00 -2.19
CA LYS A 311 9.80 -22.42 -3.47
C LYS A 311 9.84 -21.29 -4.49
N LYS A 312 8.72 -20.60 -4.74
CA LYS A 312 8.65 -19.47 -5.69
C LYS A 312 9.58 -18.33 -5.25
N ALA A 313 9.54 -17.93 -3.98
CA ALA A 313 10.39 -16.86 -3.47
C ALA A 313 11.88 -17.22 -3.46
N LEU A 314 12.26 -18.44 -3.06
CA LEU A 314 13.66 -18.88 -3.01
C LEU A 314 14.30 -18.89 -4.42
N PHE A 315 13.61 -19.44 -5.42
CA PHE A 315 14.14 -19.44 -6.78
C PHE A 315 14.24 -18.05 -7.40
N GLU A 316 13.36 -17.10 -7.04
CA GLU A 316 13.50 -15.71 -7.48
C GLU A 316 14.68 -15.02 -6.80
N ALA A 317 14.79 -15.13 -5.46
CA ALA A 317 15.93 -14.59 -4.71
C ALA A 317 17.29 -15.15 -5.18
N VAL A 318 17.31 -16.39 -5.67
CA VAL A 318 18.48 -16.99 -6.34
C VAL A 318 18.81 -16.26 -7.63
N LYS A 319 17.85 -16.02 -8.55
CA LYS A 319 18.10 -15.26 -9.79
C LYS A 319 18.60 -13.85 -9.51
N GLN A 320 17.95 -13.16 -8.56
CA GLN A 320 18.25 -11.78 -8.16
C GLN A 320 19.58 -11.65 -7.37
N GLY A 321 20.22 -12.76 -7.01
CA GLY A 321 21.52 -12.75 -6.32
C GLY A 321 21.47 -12.39 -4.84
N ILE A 322 20.30 -12.54 -4.20
CA ILE A 322 20.04 -12.10 -2.83
C ILE A 322 20.55 -13.15 -1.82
N VAL A 323 21.86 -13.09 -1.55
CA VAL A 323 22.58 -14.05 -0.69
C VAL A 323 21.99 -14.08 0.72
N GLU A 324 21.74 -12.92 1.32
CA GLU A 324 21.17 -12.83 2.67
C GLU A 324 19.83 -13.56 2.77
N PHE A 325 18.94 -13.37 1.79
CA PHE A 325 17.64 -14.02 1.72
C PHE A 325 17.78 -15.54 1.63
N VAL A 326 18.57 -16.03 0.67
CA VAL A 326 18.83 -17.48 0.51
C VAL A 326 19.41 -18.07 1.80
N THR A 327 20.35 -17.40 2.46
CA THR A 327 20.95 -17.92 3.71
C THR A 327 20.00 -17.94 4.90
N GLU A 328 19.09 -16.96 5.01
CA GLU A 328 18.16 -16.86 6.13
C GLU A 328 16.96 -17.83 5.94
N ILE A 329 16.53 -18.07 4.70
CA ILE A 329 15.57 -19.14 4.34
C ILE A 329 16.19 -20.51 4.63
N MET A 330 17.37 -20.84 4.09
CA MET A 330 18.05 -22.14 4.32
C MET A 330 18.39 -22.43 5.80
N LYS A 331 18.37 -21.41 6.65
CA LYS A 331 18.61 -21.50 8.10
C LYS A 331 17.35 -21.90 8.87
N HIS A 332 16.19 -21.38 8.49
CA HIS A 332 14.89 -21.75 9.09
C HIS A 332 14.32 -23.04 8.46
N TYR A 333 14.60 -23.25 7.18
CA TYR A 333 14.02 -24.30 6.32
C TYR A 333 15.14 -25.12 5.64
N PRO A 334 15.84 -26.04 6.34
CA PRO A 334 17.03 -26.73 5.82
C PRO A 334 16.77 -27.76 4.70
N GLU A 335 15.50 -28.08 4.45
CA GLU A 335 14.99 -28.99 3.42
C GLU A 335 14.85 -28.34 2.03
N VAL A 336 14.67 -27.01 1.95
CA VAL A 336 14.54 -26.25 0.68
C VAL A 336 15.74 -26.40 -0.25
N VAL A 337 16.88 -26.85 0.28
CA VAL A 337 18.08 -27.21 -0.50
C VAL A 337 17.80 -28.33 -1.52
N TRP A 338 16.73 -29.10 -1.31
CA TRP A 338 16.23 -30.15 -2.19
C TRP A 338 15.07 -29.70 -3.08
N PHE A 339 14.73 -28.40 -3.12
CA PHE A 339 13.75 -27.90 -4.08
C PHE A 339 14.34 -27.84 -5.50
N TYR A 340 13.50 -28.17 -6.48
CA TYR A 340 13.80 -28.12 -7.91
C TYR A 340 12.76 -27.25 -8.62
N ASP A 341 13.19 -26.44 -9.58
CA ASP A 341 12.30 -25.64 -10.43
C ASP A 341 11.55 -26.50 -11.47
N GLU A 342 10.77 -25.86 -12.34
CA GLU A 342 9.99 -26.55 -13.39
C GLU A 342 10.83 -27.29 -14.43
N LYS A 343 12.15 -27.05 -14.48
CA LYS A 343 13.13 -27.75 -15.34
C LYS A 343 13.92 -28.82 -14.58
N ASP A 344 13.48 -29.15 -13.37
CA ASP A 344 14.18 -29.99 -12.39
C ASP A 344 15.57 -29.45 -11.98
N ARG A 345 15.78 -28.12 -12.01
CA ARG A 345 17.06 -27.50 -11.60
C ARG A 345 17.03 -27.12 -10.12
N ASN A 346 18.01 -27.55 -9.35
CA ASN A 346 18.16 -27.12 -7.95
C ASN A 346 18.72 -25.68 -7.83
N ILE A 347 18.66 -25.09 -6.63
CA ILE A 347 19.07 -23.70 -6.38
C ILE A 347 20.52 -23.39 -6.80
N PHE A 348 21.45 -24.35 -6.74
CA PHE A 348 22.85 -24.15 -7.15
C PHE A 348 23.02 -24.20 -8.67
N PHE A 349 22.19 -25.01 -9.33
CA PHE A 349 22.12 -25.11 -10.79
C PHE A 349 21.60 -23.79 -11.38
N VAL A 350 20.55 -23.21 -10.80
CA VAL A 350 20.05 -21.88 -11.18
C VAL A 350 21.08 -20.80 -10.82
N ALA A 351 21.67 -20.82 -9.62
CA ALA A 351 22.74 -19.87 -9.27
C ALA A 351 23.95 -19.91 -10.22
N THR A 352 24.23 -21.05 -10.87
CA THR A 352 25.29 -21.16 -11.87
C THR A 352 24.89 -20.48 -13.17
N ALA A 353 23.70 -20.80 -13.71
CA ALA A 353 23.17 -20.22 -14.94
C ALA A 353 23.04 -18.68 -14.86
N GLU A 354 22.56 -18.17 -13.72
CA GLU A 354 22.39 -16.73 -13.46
C GLU A 354 23.70 -16.06 -12.96
N ARG A 355 24.83 -16.78 -12.97
CA ARG A 355 26.19 -16.30 -12.62
C ARG A 355 26.37 -15.79 -11.18
N GLN A 356 25.53 -16.27 -10.27
CA GLN A 356 25.46 -15.87 -8.86
C GLN A 356 26.49 -16.61 -7.98
N GLU A 357 27.78 -16.34 -8.24
CA GLU A 357 28.96 -16.94 -7.61
C GLU A 357 28.86 -17.04 -6.07
N LYS A 358 28.42 -15.97 -5.40
CA LYS A 358 28.23 -15.95 -3.94
C LYS A 358 27.21 -16.99 -3.45
N ILE A 359 26.11 -17.19 -4.18
CA ILE A 359 25.06 -18.17 -3.83
C ILE A 359 25.56 -19.57 -4.14
N PHE A 360 26.19 -19.78 -5.30
CA PHE A 360 26.84 -21.05 -5.64
C PHE A 360 27.84 -21.48 -4.55
N SER A 361 28.65 -20.54 -4.02
CA SER A 361 29.64 -20.82 -2.96
C SER A 361 29.05 -21.46 -1.68
N LEU A 362 27.75 -21.30 -1.42
CA LEU A 362 27.08 -21.92 -0.28
C LEU A 362 27.06 -23.45 -0.38
N ILE A 363 27.17 -24.03 -1.58
CA ILE A 363 27.19 -25.48 -1.80
C ILE A 363 28.35 -26.17 -1.04
N TYR A 364 29.49 -25.49 -0.88
CA TYR A 364 30.65 -26.02 -0.16
C TYR A 364 30.39 -26.19 1.34
N LYS A 365 29.41 -25.49 1.90
CA LYS A 365 28.96 -25.62 3.31
C LYS A 365 28.06 -26.84 3.54
N MET A 366 27.55 -27.47 2.47
CA MET A 366 26.52 -28.52 2.54
C MET A 366 27.06 -29.93 2.88
N GLY A 367 28.32 -30.06 3.30
CA GLY A 367 28.93 -31.32 3.72
C GLY A 367 28.90 -32.38 2.62
N ALA A 368 28.27 -33.53 2.88
CA ALA A 368 28.08 -34.60 1.89
C ALA A 368 26.95 -34.30 0.87
N LYS A 369 25.92 -33.51 1.24
CA LYS A 369 24.78 -33.19 0.35
C LYS A 369 25.24 -32.57 -0.97
N LYS A 370 26.33 -31.78 -0.92
CA LYS A 370 26.94 -31.10 -2.08
C LYS A 370 27.21 -32.04 -3.25
N ASN A 371 27.56 -33.30 -2.97
CA ASN A 371 27.92 -34.26 -4.01
C ASN A 371 26.68 -34.58 -4.85
N SER A 372 25.58 -34.99 -4.21
CA SER A 372 24.28 -35.24 -4.85
C SER A 372 23.77 -34.02 -5.62
N LEU A 373 23.85 -32.83 -5.01
CA LEU A 373 23.37 -31.57 -5.59
C LEU A 373 24.19 -31.14 -6.83
N ALA A 374 25.50 -31.40 -6.84
CA ALA A 374 26.38 -31.08 -7.96
C ALA A 374 26.33 -32.10 -9.10
N THR A 375 25.98 -33.37 -8.81
CA THR A 375 25.80 -34.42 -9.82
C THR A 375 24.41 -34.43 -10.47
N HIS A 376 23.51 -33.53 -10.06
CA HIS A 376 22.13 -33.46 -10.53
C HIS A 376 22.03 -32.98 -11.99
N TRP A 377 21.07 -33.52 -12.75
CA TRP A 377 20.82 -33.21 -14.16
C TRP A 377 19.42 -32.60 -14.34
N ASP A 378 19.27 -31.65 -15.27
CA ASP A 378 17.97 -31.06 -15.61
C ASP A 378 17.18 -31.91 -16.63
N LYS A 379 15.94 -31.50 -16.94
CA LYS A 379 15.05 -32.19 -17.89
C LYS A 379 15.62 -32.33 -19.32
N ASP A 380 16.55 -31.46 -19.69
CA ASP A 380 17.25 -31.47 -20.97
C ASP A 380 18.57 -32.29 -20.90
N CYS A 381 18.78 -33.02 -19.80
CA CYS A 381 19.97 -33.81 -19.47
C CYS A 381 21.28 -32.99 -19.31
N ASN A 382 21.19 -31.67 -19.14
CA ASN A 382 22.37 -30.88 -18.80
C ASN A 382 22.73 -31.10 -17.34
N ASN A 383 24.03 -31.16 -17.05
CA ASN A 383 24.53 -30.96 -15.69
C ASN A 383 24.95 -29.50 -15.48
N MET A 384 25.20 -29.12 -14.23
CA MET A 384 25.57 -27.76 -13.81
C MET A 384 26.76 -27.15 -14.58
N LEU A 385 27.67 -27.99 -15.10
CA LEU A 385 28.85 -27.55 -15.86
C LEU A 385 28.52 -27.08 -17.29
N HIS A 386 27.33 -27.38 -17.81
CA HIS A 386 26.85 -26.90 -19.11
C HIS A 386 26.30 -25.46 -19.05
N GLN A 387 26.11 -24.91 -17.83
CA GLN A 387 25.45 -23.62 -17.58
C GLN A 387 26.43 -22.52 -17.12
N ALA A 388 27.74 -22.82 -17.06
CA ALA A 388 28.78 -21.96 -16.48
C ALA A 388 29.38 -20.95 -17.48
#